data_AF-G0PNS9-F1
#
_entry.id   AF-G0PNS9-F1
#
_cell.length_a   1.000
_cell.length_b   1.000
_cell.length_c   1.000
_cell.angle_alpha   90.00
_cell.angle_beta   90.00
_cell.angle_gamma   90.00
#
_symmetry.space_group_name_H-M   'P 1'
#
loop_
_entity.id
_entity.type
_entity.pdbx_description
1 polymer ?
#
loop_
_entity_poly.entity_id
_entity_poly.type
_entity_poly.pdbx_seq_one_letter_code
_entity_poly.pdbx_strand_id
1 'polypeptide(L)'
;MTNLEITGVFIENVGVLTPGTFKFDIDSFSFKGDRGKKSVKVQTHDIDEVRFQKLGNKPGIRFALLDGGAHRFGGFKDTDLENIKEFVKTHWQMEIHNTELFIKGWNYGQANVKGKNIEFAWENTPIFEIPCTNVSQCVANKNEAVLEFHQNENSQVSLMEMRFHMPVDPDDEDEIDKVEEFKKAVLAYAGLEAETEQPITLLSDILCTTPRGRYEIKVYPTSIALHGKTYDYKIPVKTINRLFLVPHKDGRHVYFVLSLNPPIRQGQTRYSYLVFEFLKEDEQDLELAITE
;
A
#
# COMPACT_ATOMS: atom_id res chain seq x y z
N MET A 1 -7.92 36.30 6.91
CA MET A 1 -7.65 35.40 8.08
C MET A 1 -6.39 34.63 7.72
N THR A 2 -5.31 34.65 8.51
CA THR A 2 -4.01 34.09 8.08
C THR A 2 -3.89 32.58 8.28
N ASN A 3 -4.77 31.99 9.10
CA ASN A 3 -4.87 30.55 9.31
C ASN A 3 -6.31 30.16 9.63
N LEU A 4 -6.65 28.88 9.42
CA LEU A 4 -7.93 28.30 9.81
C LEU A 4 -7.65 26.97 10.52
N GLU A 5 -8.13 26.83 11.76
CA GLU A 5 -7.92 25.64 12.59
C GLU A 5 -9.25 24.94 12.87
N ILE A 6 -9.32 23.64 12.57
CA ILE A 6 -10.53 22.83 12.67
C ILE A 6 -10.22 21.56 13.45
N THR A 7 -10.84 21.43 14.62
CA THR A 7 -10.71 20.26 15.51
C THR A 7 -11.74 19.18 15.19
N GLY A 8 -11.44 17.92 15.52
CA GLY A 8 -12.38 16.80 15.31
C GLY A 8 -12.41 16.29 13.87
N VAL A 9 -11.48 16.77 13.04
CA VAL A 9 -11.17 16.20 11.73
C VAL A 9 -10.47 14.87 11.95
N PHE A 10 -10.70 13.90 11.07
CA PHE A 10 -10.05 12.60 11.13
C PHE A 10 -9.38 12.26 9.80
N ILE A 11 -8.32 11.46 9.89
CA ILE A 11 -7.67 10.80 8.77
C ILE A 11 -7.89 9.30 8.86
N GLU A 12 -8.13 8.65 7.73
CA GLU A 12 -8.27 7.20 7.66
C GLU A 12 -6.89 6.51 7.62
N ASN A 13 -6.80 5.36 8.29
CA ASN A 13 -5.60 4.54 8.31
C ASN A 13 -5.97 3.05 8.39
N VAL A 14 -6.14 2.42 7.23
CA VAL A 14 -6.47 1.00 7.08
C VAL A 14 -7.70 0.64 7.95
N GLY A 15 -8.82 1.31 7.67
CA GLY A 15 -10.10 1.14 8.36
C GLY A 15 -10.28 1.94 9.65
N VAL A 16 -9.21 2.50 10.22
CA VAL A 16 -9.29 3.29 11.48
C VAL A 16 -9.34 4.78 11.20
N LEU A 17 -10.39 5.45 11.67
CA LEU A 17 -10.49 6.91 11.65
C LEU A 17 -9.77 7.49 12.88
N THR A 18 -8.65 8.16 12.65
CA THR A 18 -7.85 8.79 13.71
C THR A 18 -8.22 10.26 13.82
N PRO A 19 -8.82 10.71 14.94
CA PRO A 19 -9.17 12.12 15.13
C PRO A 19 -7.93 12.97 15.39
N GLY A 20 -8.06 14.24 15.06
CA GLY A 20 -7.01 15.23 15.18
C GLY A 20 -7.51 16.64 14.89
N THR A 21 -6.54 17.51 14.72
CA THR A 21 -6.74 18.91 14.35
C THR A 21 -6.13 19.17 12.99
N PHE A 22 -6.90 19.78 12.11
CA PHE A 22 -6.49 20.22 10.78
C PHE A 22 -6.26 21.72 10.79
N LYS A 23 -5.17 22.18 10.17
CA LYS A 23 -4.84 23.60 10.05
C LYS A 23 -4.56 23.94 8.60
N PHE A 24 -5.19 24.99 8.11
CA PHE A 24 -4.82 25.67 6.88
C PHE A 24 -3.93 26.87 7.24
N ASP A 25 -2.78 26.96 6.59
CA ASP A 25 -1.86 28.09 6.62
C ASP A 25 -1.76 28.70 5.20
N ILE A 26 -1.11 29.85 5.06
CA ILE A 26 -1.05 30.58 3.78
C ILE A 26 -0.38 29.75 2.67
N ASP A 27 0.62 28.95 3.02
CA ASP A 27 1.47 28.19 2.09
C ASP A 27 1.39 26.67 2.30
N SER A 28 0.56 26.20 3.22
CA SER A 28 0.52 24.79 3.58
C SER A 28 -0.76 24.39 4.29
N PHE A 29 -1.00 23.08 4.39
CA PHE A 29 -1.87 22.55 5.42
C PHE A 29 -1.13 21.58 6.31
N SER A 30 -1.66 21.39 7.52
CA SER A 30 -1.19 20.36 8.42
C SER A 30 -2.32 19.65 9.15
N PHE A 31 -2.08 18.39 9.47
CA PHE A 31 -2.94 17.60 10.34
C PHE A 31 -2.08 17.02 11.46
N LYS A 32 -2.58 17.11 12.70
CA LYS A 32 -1.96 16.47 13.87
C LYS A 32 -3.00 15.64 14.60
N GLY A 33 -2.79 14.34 14.65
CA GLY A 33 -3.66 13.42 15.40
C GLY A 33 -3.56 13.66 16.92
N ASP A 34 -4.68 13.54 17.63
CA ASP A 34 -4.78 13.90 19.05
C ASP A 34 -3.81 13.12 19.95
N ARG A 35 -3.54 11.86 19.59
CA ARG A 35 -2.61 10.98 20.32
C ARG A 35 -1.17 11.02 19.76
N GLY A 36 -0.84 12.00 18.92
CA GLY A 36 0.50 12.23 18.39
C GLY A 36 1.04 11.20 17.40
N LYS A 37 0.27 10.15 17.06
CA LYS A 37 0.74 9.02 16.24
C LYS A 37 0.78 9.29 14.73
N LYS A 38 0.09 10.32 14.23
CA LYS A 38 0.02 10.64 12.80
C LYS A 38 0.06 12.15 12.62
N SER A 39 1.01 12.62 11.83
CA SER A 39 1.12 14.02 11.42
C SER A 39 1.32 14.08 9.92
N VAL A 40 0.65 15.04 9.28
CA VAL A 40 0.80 15.33 7.85
C VAL A 40 1.07 16.83 7.75
N LYS A 41 2.01 17.22 6.90
CA LYS A 41 2.20 18.60 6.49
C LYS A 41 2.52 18.60 5.00
N VAL A 42 1.81 19.41 4.24
CA VAL A 42 1.94 19.49 2.78
C VAL A 42 1.99 20.97 2.40
N GLN A 43 2.90 21.32 1.50
CA GLN A 43 3.01 22.67 0.96
C GLN A 43 2.02 22.85 -0.19
N THR A 44 1.52 24.06 -0.39
CA THR A 44 0.53 24.34 -1.45
C THR A 44 1.06 24.06 -2.85
N HIS A 45 2.36 24.25 -3.07
CA HIS A 45 2.98 23.95 -4.37
C HIS A 45 3.08 22.45 -4.68
N ASP A 46 2.85 21.57 -3.70
CA ASP A 46 2.78 20.12 -3.91
C ASP A 46 1.35 19.64 -4.22
N ILE A 47 0.35 20.51 -4.11
CA ILE A 47 -1.07 20.17 -4.30
C ILE A 47 -1.44 20.36 -5.77
N ASP A 48 -1.98 19.30 -6.38
CA ASP A 48 -2.49 19.31 -7.74
C ASP A 48 -3.98 19.72 -7.78
N GLU A 49 -4.78 19.12 -6.91
CA GLU A 49 -6.24 19.31 -6.91
C GLU A 49 -6.82 19.22 -5.50
N VAL A 50 -7.86 20.00 -5.23
CA VAL A 50 -8.64 19.92 -3.99
C VAL A 50 -10.09 19.56 -4.32
N ARG A 51 -10.63 18.53 -3.67
CA ARG A 51 -12.03 18.13 -3.82
C ARG A 51 -12.76 17.99 -2.49
N PHE A 52 -14.00 18.44 -2.43
CA PHE A 52 -14.95 17.98 -1.42
C PHE A 52 -15.45 16.59 -1.78
N GLN A 53 -15.48 15.71 -0.78
CA GLN A 53 -16.03 14.36 -0.89
C GLN A 53 -16.53 13.91 0.48
N LYS A 54 -17.24 12.77 0.56
CA LYS A 54 -17.51 12.15 1.86
C LYS A 54 -16.35 11.26 2.28
N LEU A 55 -16.04 11.26 3.58
CA LEU A 55 -15.21 10.24 4.20
C LEU A 55 -16.00 9.63 5.36
N GLY A 56 -16.38 8.37 5.21
CA GLY A 56 -17.43 7.78 6.05
C GLY A 56 -18.77 8.49 5.83
N ASN A 57 -19.43 8.90 6.91
CA ASN A 57 -20.71 9.62 6.87
C ASN A 57 -20.58 11.14 7.08
N LYS A 58 -19.37 11.70 7.01
CA LYS A 58 -19.10 13.13 7.24
C LYS A 58 -18.51 13.82 5.99
N PRO A 59 -18.70 15.15 5.87
CA PRO A 59 -17.97 15.95 4.90
C PRO A 59 -16.46 15.76 5.05
N GLY A 60 -15.78 15.73 3.91
CA GLY A 60 -14.36 15.47 3.79
C GLY A 60 -13.73 16.27 2.66
N ILE A 61 -12.41 16.38 2.73
CA ILE A 61 -11.59 17.05 1.72
C ILE A 61 -10.50 16.08 1.27
N ARG A 62 -10.35 15.96 -0.04
CA ARG A 62 -9.27 15.26 -0.73
C ARG A 62 -8.29 16.29 -1.27
N PHE A 63 -7.02 16.10 -0.96
CA PHE A 63 -5.91 16.82 -1.56
C PHE A 63 -5.16 15.84 -2.45
N ALA A 64 -5.28 15.98 -3.77
CA ALA A 64 -4.43 15.30 -4.74
C ALA A 64 -3.07 16.00 -4.77
N LEU A 65 -1.99 15.23 -4.82
CA LEU A 65 -0.64 15.75 -4.86
C LEU A 65 -0.04 15.56 -6.26
N LEU A 66 0.90 16.44 -6.62
CA LEU A 66 1.63 16.38 -7.90
C LEU A 66 2.44 15.08 -8.07
N ASP A 67 2.79 14.41 -6.98
CA ASP A 67 3.50 13.14 -6.99
C ASP A 67 2.58 11.92 -7.22
N GLY A 68 1.29 12.16 -7.49
CA GLY A 68 0.25 11.14 -7.69
C GLY A 68 -0.33 10.57 -6.39
N GLY A 69 0.16 11.02 -5.22
CA GLY A 69 -0.41 10.70 -3.92
C GLY A 69 -1.70 11.47 -3.63
N ALA A 70 -2.40 11.08 -2.56
CA ALA A 70 -3.54 11.84 -2.07
C ALA A 70 -3.69 11.73 -0.56
N HIS A 71 -4.18 12.81 0.06
CA HIS A 71 -4.59 12.84 1.45
C HIS A 71 -6.08 13.11 1.58
N ARG A 72 -6.77 12.28 2.39
CA ARG A 72 -8.21 12.37 2.62
C ARG A 72 -8.47 12.64 4.10
N PHE A 73 -9.19 13.71 4.37
CA PHE A 73 -9.61 14.09 5.71
C PHE A 73 -11.12 14.15 5.76
N GLY A 74 -11.71 13.76 6.88
CA GLY A 74 -13.16 13.78 7.10
C GLY A 74 -13.51 14.39 8.44
N GLY A 75 -14.80 14.65 8.67
CA GLY A 75 -15.28 15.20 9.94
C GLY A 75 -15.41 16.72 9.96
N PHE A 76 -15.19 17.38 8.82
CA PHE A 76 -15.53 18.79 8.67
C PHE A 76 -17.03 19.01 8.85
N LYS A 77 -17.42 20.17 9.39
CA LYS A 77 -18.82 20.55 9.49
C LYS A 77 -19.25 21.28 8.23
N ASP A 78 -20.53 21.22 7.90
CA ASP A 78 -21.08 21.99 6.78
C ASP A 78 -20.83 23.50 6.93
N THR A 79 -20.82 24.00 8.17
CA THR A 79 -20.49 25.40 8.50
C THR A 79 -19.04 25.78 8.19
N ASP A 80 -18.12 24.82 8.14
CA ASP A 80 -16.70 25.08 7.89
C ASP A 80 -16.42 25.19 6.38
N LEU A 81 -17.27 24.61 5.52
CA LEU A 81 -17.00 24.46 4.08
C LEU A 81 -16.85 25.79 3.36
N GLU A 82 -17.68 26.78 3.67
CA GLU A 82 -17.63 28.09 3.01
C GLU A 82 -16.34 28.84 3.37
N ASN A 83 -15.96 28.81 4.65
CA ASN A 83 -14.71 29.40 5.13
C ASN A 83 -13.49 28.73 4.48
N ILE A 84 -13.52 27.41 4.32
CA ILE A 84 -12.44 26.66 3.67
C ILE A 84 -12.34 27.04 2.18
N LYS A 85 -13.48 27.12 1.47
CA LYS A 85 -13.50 27.56 0.06
C LYS A 85 -12.92 28.95 -0.11
N GLU A 86 -13.36 29.90 0.72
CA GLU A 86 -12.86 31.28 0.68
C GLU A 86 -11.35 31.33 0.97
N PHE A 87 -10.89 30.57 1.96
CA PHE A 87 -9.47 30.48 2.32
C PHE A 87 -8.62 29.95 1.16
N VAL A 88 -8.98 28.79 0.61
CA VAL A 88 -8.24 28.13 -0.48
C VAL A 88 -8.22 29.00 -1.74
N LYS A 89 -9.34 29.65 -2.06
CA LYS A 89 -9.42 30.59 -3.18
C LYS A 89 -8.53 31.81 -2.99
N THR A 90 -8.57 32.41 -1.79
CA THR A 90 -7.86 33.67 -1.52
C THR A 90 -6.35 33.46 -1.37
N HIS A 91 -5.95 32.44 -0.63
CA HIS A 91 -4.54 32.25 -0.24
C HIS A 91 -3.79 31.31 -1.18
N TRP A 92 -4.44 30.27 -1.69
CA TRP A 92 -3.77 29.27 -2.54
C TRP A 92 -4.07 29.45 -4.02
N GLN A 93 -5.04 30.32 -4.36
CA GLN A 93 -5.49 30.54 -5.74
C GLN A 93 -6.01 29.24 -6.40
N MET A 94 -6.60 28.36 -5.58
CA MET A 94 -7.20 27.09 -6.04
C MET A 94 -8.71 27.12 -5.85
N GLU A 95 -9.42 26.30 -6.62
CA GLU A 95 -10.85 26.03 -6.42
C GLU A 95 -11.04 24.64 -5.81
N ILE A 96 -12.09 24.47 -4.99
CA ILE A 96 -12.45 23.17 -4.44
C ILE A 96 -13.63 22.61 -5.22
N HIS A 97 -13.40 21.52 -5.96
CA HIS A 97 -14.43 20.86 -6.75
C HIS A 97 -15.26 19.89 -5.91
N ASN A 98 -16.55 19.73 -6.21
CA ASN A 98 -17.39 18.73 -5.55
C ASN A 98 -17.23 17.38 -6.25
N THR A 99 -17.02 16.32 -5.47
CA THR A 99 -17.05 14.94 -5.96
C THR A 99 -18.48 14.41 -5.89
N GLU A 100 -19.05 14.03 -7.02
CA GLU A 100 -20.34 13.35 -7.04
C GLU A 100 -20.24 11.96 -6.44
N LEU A 101 -21.22 11.57 -5.62
CA LEU A 101 -21.25 10.25 -5.01
C LEU A 101 -21.81 9.22 -6.00
N PHE A 102 -21.06 8.16 -6.24
CA PHE A 102 -21.54 7.04 -7.03
C PHE A 102 -22.35 6.07 -6.15
N ILE A 103 -23.68 6.26 -6.11
CA ILE A 103 -24.60 5.49 -5.24
C ILE A 103 -25.48 4.49 -6.00
N LYS A 104 -25.10 4.11 -7.23
CA LYS A 104 -25.88 3.19 -8.07
C LYS A 104 -25.72 1.71 -7.67
N GLY A 105 -24.70 1.38 -6.87
CA GLY A 105 -24.40 0.00 -6.47
C GLY A 105 -23.84 -0.88 -7.59
N TRP A 106 -23.36 -0.28 -8.68
CA TRP A 106 -22.76 -1.04 -9.78
C TRP A 106 -21.39 -1.58 -9.40
N ASN A 107 -21.13 -2.82 -9.83
CA ASN A 107 -19.89 -3.54 -9.62
C ASN A 107 -19.08 -3.72 -10.92
N TYR A 108 -19.45 -3.01 -11.99
CA TYR A 108 -18.75 -3.00 -13.26
C TYR A 108 -18.18 -1.61 -13.53
N GLY A 109 -17.02 -1.57 -14.17
CA GLY A 109 -16.21 -0.38 -14.35
C GLY A 109 -14.78 -0.75 -14.76
N GLN A 110 -13.87 0.20 -14.66
CA GLN A 110 -12.46 0.04 -14.95
C GLN A 110 -11.65 0.19 -13.66
N ALA A 111 -10.78 -0.77 -13.37
CA ALA A 111 -9.79 -0.70 -12.30
C ALA A 111 -8.45 -0.31 -12.91
N ASN A 112 -7.93 0.87 -12.56
CA ASN A 112 -6.66 1.38 -13.08
C ASN A 112 -5.80 1.91 -11.94
N VAL A 113 -4.49 1.92 -12.13
CA VAL A 113 -3.57 2.62 -11.22
C VAL A 113 -3.39 4.05 -11.73
N LYS A 114 -3.83 5.04 -10.96
CA LYS A 114 -3.67 6.47 -11.24
C LYS A 114 -2.80 7.11 -10.17
N GLY A 115 -1.58 7.50 -10.55
CA GLY A 115 -0.56 7.93 -9.60
C GLY A 115 -0.26 6.81 -8.61
N LYS A 116 -0.37 7.10 -7.31
CA LYS A 116 -0.12 6.15 -6.20
C LYS A 116 -1.40 5.51 -5.67
N ASN A 117 -2.50 5.54 -6.42
CA ASN A 117 -3.80 5.01 -6.01
C ASN A 117 -4.35 4.04 -7.06
N ILE A 118 -5.00 2.98 -6.60
CA ILE A 118 -5.92 2.16 -7.38
C ILE A 118 -7.24 2.91 -7.45
N GLU A 119 -7.71 3.26 -8.64
CA GLU A 119 -9.01 3.86 -8.88
C GLU A 119 -9.94 2.84 -9.56
N PHE A 120 -11.14 2.67 -9.02
CA PHE A 120 -12.24 2.00 -9.71
C PHE A 120 -13.23 3.05 -10.19
N ALA A 121 -13.47 3.13 -11.49
CA ALA A 121 -14.30 4.15 -12.11
C ALA A 121 -15.33 3.55 -13.08
N TRP A 122 -16.47 4.21 -13.20
CA TRP A 122 -17.40 3.97 -14.30
C TRP A 122 -17.28 5.13 -15.29
N GLU A 123 -16.81 4.83 -16.51
CA GLU A 123 -16.38 5.84 -17.48
C GLU A 123 -15.37 6.81 -16.83
N ASN A 124 -15.68 8.11 -16.82
CA ASN A 124 -14.84 9.14 -16.21
C ASN A 124 -15.25 9.48 -14.77
N THR A 125 -16.14 8.70 -14.15
CA THR A 125 -16.66 8.94 -12.80
C THR A 125 -15.99 7.98 -11.80
N PRO A 126 -15.06 8.46 -10.95
CA PRO A 126 -14.46 7.64 -9.91
C PRO A 126 -15.52 7.15 -8.92
N ILE A 127 -15.52 5.85 -8.63
CA ILE A 127 -16.41 5.24 -7.63
C ILE A 127 -15.68 5.18 -6.29
N PHE A 128 -14.45 4.65 -6.29
CA PHE A 128 -13.59 4.64 -5.11
C PHE A 128 -12.11 4.62 -5.49
N GLU A 129 -11.28 5.01 -4.53
CA GLU A 129 -9.83 4.97 -4.63
C GLU A 129 -9.23 4.28 -3.40
N ILE A 130 -8.21 3.47 -3.62
CA ILE A 130 -7.42 2.82 -2.56
C ILE A 130 -5.95 3.16 -2.77
N PRO A 131 -5.25 3.76 -1.79
CA PRO A 131 -3.81 3.96 -1.89
C PRO A 131 -3.09 2.63 -2.12
N CYS A 132 -2.15 2.59 -3.07
CA CYS A 132 -1.38 1.37 -3.33
C CYS A 132 -0.58 0.94 -2.09
N THR A 133 -0.17 1.88 -1.24
CA THR A 133 0.50 1.62 0.04
C THR A 133 -0.37 0.89 1.07
N ASN A 134 -1.68 0.76 0.85
CA ASN A 134 -2.55 -0.09 1.68
C ASN A 134 -2.52 -1.57 1.22
N VAL A 135 -2.04 -1.84 0.00
CA VAL A 135 -1.96 -3.18 -0.57
C VAL A 135 -0.71 -3.87 -0.03
N SER A 136 -0.89 -5.03 0.60
CA SER A 136 0.20 -5.88 1.06
C SER A 136 0.66 -6.88 0.01
N GLN A 137 -0.23 -7.27 -0.90
CA GLN A 137 0.07 -8.18 -2.00
C GLN A 137 -0.87 -7.96 -3.17
N CYS A 138 -0.39 -8.16 -4.40
CA CYS A 138 -1.23 -8.29 -5.57
C CYS A 138 -0.84 -9.54 -6.38
N VAL A 139 -1.80 -10.42 -6.63
CA VAL A 139 -1.61 -11.65 -7.40
C VAL A 139 -2.51 -11.63 -8.63
N ALA A 140 -1.93 -11.91 -9.79
CA ALA A 140 -2.67 -12.12 -11.02
C ALA A 140 -3.07 -13.59 -11.14
N ASN A 141 -4.34 -13.84 -11.47
CA ASN A 141 -4.89 -15.18 -11.65
C ASN A 141 -5.85 -15.18 -12.85
N LYS A 142 -5.33 -15.47 -14.05
CA LYS A 142 -6.07 -15.38 -15.32
C LYS A 142 -6.68 -13.99 -15.46
N ASN A 143 -8.01 -13.89 -15.38
CA ASN A 143 -8.78 -12.66 -15.54
C ASN A 143 -9.12 -12.02 -14.19
N GLU A 144 -8.40 -12.35 -13.12
CA GLU A 144 -8.63 -11.82 -11.77
C GLU A 144 -7.37 -11.20 -11.19
N ALA A 145 -7.44 -9.93 -10.80
CA ALA A 145 -6.45 -9.31 -9.92
C ALA A 145 -6.90 -9.49 -8.46
N VAL A 146 -6.12 -10.21 -7.67
CA VAL A 146 -6.37 -10.46 -6.24
C VAL A 146 -5.50 -9.54 -5.41
N LEU A 147 -6.12 -8.58 -4.73
CA LEU A 147 -5.49 -7.62 -3.84
C LEU A 147 -5.66 -8.07 -2.39
N GLU A 148 -4.55 -8.22 -1.66
CA GLU A 148 -4.56 -8.38 -0.21
C GLU A 148 -4.14 -7.06 0.43
N PHE A 149 -4.75 -6.72 1.56
CA PHE A 149 -4.49 -5.45 2.24
C PHE A 149 -3.77 -5.64 3.58
N HIS A 150 -2.94 -4.65 3.92
CA HIS A 150 -2.43 -4.51 5.27
C HIS A 150 -3.58 -4.45 6.26
N GLN A 151 -3.33 -4.90 7.49
CA GLN A 151 -4.34 -5.01 8.53
C GLN A 151 -4.04 -4.05 9.67
N ASN A 152 -5.09 -3.47 10.26
CA ASN A 152 -4.98 -2.66 11.46
C ASN A 152 -5.76 -3.32 12.59
N GLU A 153 -5.05 -3.81 13.61
CA GLU A 153 -5.66 -4.52 14.75
C GLU A 153 -6.65 -3.66 15.55
N ASN A 154 -6.58 -2.34 15.41
CA ASN A 154 -7.53 -1.42 16.04
C ASN A 154 -8.79 -1.18 15.19
N SER A 155 -8.86 -1.72 13.97
CA SER A 155 -10.04 -1.60 13.13
C SER A 155 -11.08 -2.65 13.51
N GLN A 156 -12.32 -2.22 13.74
CA GLN A 156 -13.43 -3.13 14.05
C GLN A 156 -13.85 -3.95 12.82
N VAL A 157 -13.79 -3.34 11.63
CA VAL A 157 -14.09 -3.96 10.35
C VAL A 157 -12.90 -3.71 9.44
N SER A 158 -12.32 -4.77 8.88
CA SER A 158 -11.10 -4.66 8.07
C SER A 158 -11.34 -5.24 6.68
N LEU A 159 -10.95 -4.47 5.66
CA LEU A 159 -10.86 -4.98 4.29
C LEU A 159 -9.66 -5.94 4.24
N MET A 160 -9.93 -7.22 3.94
CA MET A 160 -8.91 -8.27 3.93
C MET A 160 -8.36 -8.48 2.52
N GLU A 161 -9.28 -8.70 1.59
CA GLU A 161 -9.01 -9.08 0.21
C GLU A 161 -10.05 -8.42 -0.69
N MET A 162 -9.65 -8.04 -1.90
CA MET A 162 -10.52 -7.57 -2.97
C MET A 162 -10.09 -8.24 -4.26
N ARG A 163 -11.07 -8.65 -5.07
CA ARG A 163 -10.80 -9.24 -6.39
C ARG A 163 -11.47 -8.39 -7.47
N PHE A 164 -10.70 -8.02 -8.48
CA PHE A 164 -11.24 -7.44 -9.70
C PHE A 164 -11.24 -8.48 -10.79
N HIS A 165 -12.40 -8.73 -11.39
CA HIS A 165 -12.46 -9.43 -12.66
C HIS A 165 -12.13 -8.44 -13.78
N MET A 166 -11.09 -8.73 -14.55
CA MET A 166 -10.66 -7.94 -15.70
C MET A 166 -10.88 -8.79 -16.95
N PRO A 167 -11.97 -8.56 -17.71
CA PRO A 167 -12.28 -9.35 -18.88
C PRO A 167 -11.21 -9.13 -19.96
N VAL A 168 -10.91 -10.22 -20.67
CA VAL A 168 -10.04 -10.27 -21.84
C VAL A 168 -10.97 -10.45 -23.05
N ASP A 169 -10.75 -9.68 -24.11
CA ASP A 169 -11.43 -9.83 -25.39
C ASP A 169 -10.84 -11.05 -26.12
N PRO A 170 -11.60 -12.14 -26.30
CA PRO A 170 -11.08 -13.35 -26.93
C PRO A 170 -10.70 -13.16 -28.39
N ASP A 171 -11.18 -12.09 -29.04
CA ASP A 171 -10.90 -11.80 -30.45
C ASP A 171 -9.67 -10.89 -30.65
N ASP A 172 -9.07 -10.39 -29.56
CA ASP A 172 -7.88 -9.54 -29.57
C ASP A 172 -6.64 -10.33 -29.13
N GLU A 173 -6.02 -11.05 -30.08
CA GLU A 173 -4.82 -11.87 -29.82
C GLU A 173 -3.58 -11.05 -29.40
N ASP A 174 -3.60 -9.74 -29.64
CA ASP A 174 -2.54 -8.79 -29.25
C ASP A 174 -2.85 -8.11 -27.90
N GLU A 175 -3.95 -8.47 -27.22
CA GLU A 175 -4.32 -7.86 -25.95
C GLU A 175 -3.27 -8.18 -24.88
N ILE A 176 -2.62 -7.13 -24.40
CA ILE A 176 -1.65 -7.21 -23.31
C ILE A 176 -2.36 -7.76 -22.07
N ASP A 177 -1.68 -8.62 -21.29
CA ASP A 177 -2.20 -9.14 -20.03
C ASP A 177 -2.44 -8.01 -19.02
N LYS A 178 -3.66 -7.43 -19.09
CA LYS A 178 -4.10 -6.30 -18.26
C LYS A 178 -4.00 -6.60 -16.78
N VAL A 179 -4.12 -7.86 -16.38
CA VAL A 179 -4.04 -8.27 -14.98
C VAL A 179 -2.60 -8.22 -14.49
N GLU A 180 -1.65 -8.73 -15.26
CA GLU A 180 -0.23 -8.62 -14.94
C GLU A 180 0.27 -7.16 -14.99
N GLU A 181 -0.19 -6.35 -15.95
CA GLU A 181 0.12 -4.92 -15.97
C GLU A 181 -0.43 -4.19 -14.74
N PHE A 182 -1.69 -4.45 -14.39
CA PHE A 182 -2.31 -3.88 -13.19
C PHE A 182 -1.55 -4.28 -11.93
N LYS A 183 -1.22 -5.57 -11.79
CA LYS A 183 -0.42 -6.10 -10.67
C LYS A 183 0.92 -5.38 -10.57
N LYS A 184 1.68 -5.31 -11.67
CA LYS A 184 2.98 -4.62 -11.71
C LYS A 184 2.86 -3.16 -11.30
N ALA A 185 1.85 -2.45 -11.81
CA ALA A 185 1.60 -1.06 -11.44
C ALA A 185 1.25 -0.92 -9.95
N VAL A 186 0.45 -1.82 -9.38
CA VAL A 186 0.12 -1.82 -7.96
C VAL A 186 1.37 -2.07 -7.11
N LEU A 187 2.16 -3.10 -7.43
CA LEU A 187 3.36 -3.45 -6.68
C LEU A 187 4.41 -2.32 -6.70
N ALA A 188 4.53 -1.61 -7.84
CA ALA A 188 5.43 -0.47 -7.98
C ALA A 188 5.13 0.65 -6.96
N TYR A 189 3.85 0.96 -6.74
CA TYR A 189 3.44 2.02 -5.81
C TYR A 189 3.08 1.53 -4.40
N ALA A 190 2.96 0.22 -4.18
CA ALA A 190 2.79 -0.39 -2.86
C ALA A 190 4.08 -0.37 -2.02
N GLY A 191 5.22 0.01 -2.63
CA GLY A 191 6.54 -0.09 -1.99
C GLY A 191 7.11 -1.52 -1.99
N LEU A 192 6.51 -2.40 -2.80
CA LEU A 192 6.91 -3.78 -3.02
C LEU A 192 7.85 -3.89 -4.23
N GLU A 193 7.74 -3.00 -5.23
CA GLU A 193 8.64 -2.94 -6.39
C GLU A 193 9.17 -1.51 -6.64
N ALA A 194 10.21 -1.13 -5.91
CA ALA A 194 11.18 -0.12 -6.30
C ALA A 194 12.39 -0.25 -5.36
N GLU A 195 13.11 -1.35 -5.50
CA GLU A 195 14.42 -1.51 -4.88
C GLU A 195 15.39 -0.67 -5.71
N THR A 196 15.40 0.65 -5.48
CA THR A 196 16.40 1.55 -6.08
C THR A 196 17.80 1.29 -5.54
N GLU A 197 17.89 0.58 -4.41
CA GLU A 197 19.15 0.13 -3.82
C GLU A 197 19.62 -1.17 -4.46
N GLN A 198 20.92 -1.29 -4.68
CA GLN A 198 21.53 -2.55 -5.08
C GLN A 198 21.48 -3.53 -3.89
N PRO A 199 21.02 -4.78 -4.06
CA PRO A 199 21.05 -5.76 -2.99
C PRO A 199 22.49 -6.05 -2.57
N ILE A 200 22.69 -6.29 -1.27
CA ILE A 200 23.96 -6.76 -0.71
C ILE A 200 24.33 -8.11 -1.33
N THR A 201 23.35 -9.00 -1.48
CA THR A 201 23.53 -10.30 -2.08
C THR A 201 22.20 -10.86 -2.59
N LEU A 202 22.28 -11.84 -3.48
CA LEU A 202 21.17 -12.51 -4.14
C LEU A 202 21.32 -14.02 -3.97
N LEU A 203 20.28 -14.67 -3.46
CA LEU A 203 20.19 -16.13 -3.44
C LEU A 203 19.04 -16.56 -4.35
N SER A 204 19.36 -17.25 -5.43
CA SER A 204 18.39 -17.68 -6.42
C SER A 204 17.82 -19.06 -6.09
N ASP A 205 16.53 -19.25 -6.38
CA ASP A 205 15.85 -20.55 -6.34
C ASP A 205 15.93 -21.29 -4.98
N ILE A 206 15.80 -20.55 -3.88
CA ILE A 206 15.83 -21.11 -2.52
C ILE A 206 14.50 -21.77 -2.19
N LEU A 207 14.57 -23.04 -1.78
CA LEU A 207 13.41 -23.79 -1.33
C LEU A 207 12.98 -23.32 0.07
N CYS A 208 11.77 -22.79 0.16
CA CYS A 208 11.09 -22.53 1.42
C CYS A 208 10.02 -23.60 1.62
N THR A 209 10.10 -24.31 2.74
CA THR A 209 9.10 -25.32 3.12
C THR A 209 7.87 -24.69 3.77
N THR A 210 8.03 -23.52 4.40
CA THR A 210 6.94 -22.78 5.06
C THR A 210 7.18 -21.26 4.97
N PRO A 211 6.32 -20.49 4.27
CA PRO A 211 5.31 -20.94 3.31
C PRO A 211 5.95 -21.73 2.17
N ARG A 212 5.25 -22.76 1.69
CA ARG A 212 5.79 -23.64 0.65
C ARG A 212 5.95 -22.88 -0.65
N GLY A 213 7.19 -22.78 -1.14
CA GLY A 213 7.51 -22.11 -2.39
C GLY A 213 9.00 -22.13 -2.70
N ARG A 214 9.34 -21.68 -3.90
CA ARG A 214 10.72 -21.34 -4.28
C ARG A 214 10.79 -19.84 -4.44
N TYR A 215 11.81 -19.24 -3.83
CA TYR A 215 11.96 -17.80 -3.76
C TYR A 215 13.36 -17.41 -4.22
N GLU A 216 13.43 -16.34 -4.99
CA GLU A 216 14.63 -15.53 -5.11
C GLU A 216 14.70 -14.60 -3.90
N ILE A 217 15.81 -14.66 -3.15
CA ILE A 217 16.01 -13.89 -1.92
C ILE A 217 17.00 -12.76 -2.21
N LYS A 218 16.55 -11.52 -2.07
CA LYS A 218 17.40 -10.33 -2.13
C LYS A 218 17.59 -9.76 -0.73
N VAL A 219 18.84 -9.53 -0.35
CA VAL A 219 19.20 -9.00 0.97
C VAL A 219 19.56 -7.52 0.85
N TYR A 220 18.90 -6.67 1.63
CA TYR A 220 19.16 -5.23 1.73
C TYR A 220 19.63 -4.86 3.15
N PRO A 221 20.21 -3.66 3.36
CA PRO A 221 20.65 -3.22 4.68
C PRO A 221 19.53 -3.22 5.73
N THR A 222 18.29 -2.95 5.34
CA THR A 222 17.16 -2.81 6.27
C THR A 222 16.01 -3.79 6.02
N SER A 223 16.06 -4.59 4.94
CA SER A 223 15.01 -5.55 4.60
C SER A 223 15.54 -6.76 3.83
N ILE A 224 14.77 -7.84 3.82
CA ILE A 224 14.96 -9.01 2.95
C ILE A 224 13.73 -9.10 2.06
N ALA A 225 13.93 -9.18 0.75
CA ALA A 225 12.85 -9.42 -0.20
C ALA A 225 12.88 -10.89 -0.64
N LEU A 226 11.70 -11.53 -0.63
CA LEU A 226 11.46 -12.86 -1.16
C LEU A 226 10.58 -12.69 -2.38
N HIS A 227 11.14 -12.90 -3.57
CA HIS A 227 10.40 -12.86 -4.82
C HIS A 227 10.03 -14.28 -5.23
N GLY A 228 8.74 -14.57 -5.29
CA GLY A 228 8.21 -15.89 -5.61
C GLY A 228 7.38 -15.84 -6.89
N LYS A 229 7.04 -17.01 -7.44
CA LYS A 229 6.17 -17.07 -8.63
C LYS A 229 4.79 -16.44 -8.40
N THR A 230 4.27 -16.56 -7.18
CA THR A 230 2.90 -16.14 -6.84
C THR A 230 2.85 -15.07 -5.76
N TYR A 231 3.78 -15.10 -4.82
CA TYR A 231 3.78 -14.20 -3.67
C TYR A 231 5.16 -13.61 -3.48
N ASP A 232 5.18 -12.30 -3.33
CA ASP A 232 6.36 -11.51 -2.98
C ASP A 232 6.25 -10.98 -1.56
N TYR A 233 7.34 -11.05 -0.80
CA TYR A 233 7.38 -10.57 0.56
C TYR A 233 8.55 -9.61 0.75
N LYS A 234 8.29 -8.45 1.35
CA LYS A 234 9.33 -7.57 1.86
C LYS A 234 9.33 -7.61 3.39
N ILE A 235 10.41 -8.12 3.96
CA ILE A 235 10.55 -8.41 5.38
C ILE A 235 11.56 -7.41 5.96
N PRO A 236 11.13 -6.41 6.76
CA PRO A 236 12.08 -5.52 7.42
C PRO A 236 12.95 -6.32 8.40
N VAL A 237 14.26 -6.10 8.41
CA VAL A 237 15.20 -6.83 9.28
C VAL A 237 14.79 -6.70 10.76
N LYS A 238 14.19 -5.56 11.14
CA LYS A 238 13.68 -5.30 12.49
C LYS A 238 12.55 -6.25 12.95
N THR A 239 11.87 -6.93 12.04
CA THR A 239 10.82 -7.90 12.39
C THR A 239 11.39 -9.30 12.64
N ILE A 240 12.66 -9.55 12.31
CA ILE A 240 13.31 -10.84 12.54
C ILE A 240 13.77 -10.89 14.00
N ASN A 241 13.10 -11.73 14.80
CA ASN A 241 13.40 -11.87 16.21
C ASN A 241 14.60 -12.80 16.47
N ARG A 242 14.65 -13.92 15.73
CA ARG A 242 15.62 -15.00 15.93
C ARG A 242 15.89 -15.72 14.62
N LEU A 243 17.13 -16.21 14.48
CA LEU A 243 17.58 -17.09 13.42
C LEU A 243 17.97 -18.43 14.05
N PHE A 244 17.56 -19.53 13.43
CA PHE A 244 17.93 -20.88 13.85
C PHE A 244 18.53 -21.65 12.69
N LEU A 245 19.64 -22.35 12.96
CA LEU A 245 20.21 -23.33 12.07
C LEU A 245 19.94 -24.72 12.65
N VAL A 246 19.15 -25.52 11.95
CA VAL A 246 18.63 -26.79 12.47
C VAL A 246 19.02 -27.92 11.51
N PRO A 247 20.00 -28.77 11.87
CA PRO A 247 20.34 -29.95 11.08
C PRO A 247 19.16 -30.92 11.00
N HIS A 248 18.89 -31.46 9.81
CA HIS A 248 17.88 -32.49 9.65
C HIS A 248 18.40 -33.86 10.12
N LYS A 249 17.49 -34.74 10.55
CA LYS A 249 17.85 -36.06 11.10
C LYS A 249 18.45 -37.01 10.07
N ASP A 250 18.23 -36.76 8.78
CA ASP A 250 18.81 -37.56 7.70
C ASP A 250 20.31 -37.27 7.47
N GLY A 251 20.85 -36.23 8.10
CA GLY A 251 22.24 -35.80 7.94
C GLY A 251 22.57 -35.14 6.59
N ARG A 252 21.58 -34.97 5.70
CA ARG A 252 21.74 -34.45 4.34
C ARG A 252 21.19 -33.05 4.17
N HIS A 253 20.15 -32.68 4.92
CA HIS A 253 19.56 -31.36 4.84
C HIS A 253 19.86 -30.52 6.09
N VAL A 254 19.85 -29.20 5.90
CA VAL A 254 19.89 -28.23 6.99
C VAL A 254 18.74 -27.25 6.79
N TYR A 255 17.95 -27.03 7.84
CA TYR A 255 16.92 -26.01 7.84
C TYR A 255 17.46 -24.71 8.41
N PHE A 256 17.15 -23.61 7.73
CA PHE A 256 17.40 -22.27 8.22
C PHE A 256 16.05 -21.59 8.52
N VAL A 257 15.81 -21.28 9.79
CA VAL A 257 14.50 -20.80 10.27
C VAL A 257 14.59 -19.35 10.71
N LEU A 258 13.74 -18.50 10.15
CA LEU A 258 13.57 -17.10 10.56
C LEU A 258 12.31 -16.98 11.40
N SER A 259 12.43 -16.51 12.63
CA SER A 259 11.28 -16.15 13.47
C SER A 259 10.91 -14.68 13.23
N LEU A 260 9.66 -14.43 12.82
CA LEU A 260 9.15 -13.12 12.45
C LEU A 260 8.11 -12.61 13.46
N ASN A 261 8.22 -11.33 13.82
CA ASN A 261 7.21 -10.58 14.55
C ASN A 261 7.17 -9.12 14.05
N PRO A 262 6.09 -8.67 13.40
CA PRO A 262 4.86 -9.41 13.12
C PRO A 262 5.06 -10.52 12.05
N PRO A 263 4.19 -11.53 12.00
CA PRO A 263 4.22 -12.57 10.98
C PRO A 263 3.88 -12.01 9.58
N ILE A 264 4.45 -12.61 8.52
CA ILE A 264 3.98 -12.36 7.16
C ILE A 264 2.64 -13.06 6.91
N ARG A 265 1.95 -12.69 5.85
CA ARG A 265 0.65 -13.28 5.50
C ARG A 265 0.62 -13.77 4.07
N GLN A 266 -0.20 -14.79 3.85
CA GLN A 266 -0.59 -15.28 2.54
C GLN A 266 -2.09 -15.56 2.61
N GLY A 267 -2.89 -14.68 2.03
CA GLY A 267 -4.33 -14.65 2.27
C GLY A 267 -4.66 -14.52 3.76
N GLN A 268 -5.42 -15.49 4.28
CA GLN A 268 -5.83 -15.51 5.69
C GLN A 268 -4.78 -16.11 6.65
N THR A 269 -3.78 -16.82 6.13
CA THR A 269 -2.79 -17.53 6.94
C THR A 269 -1.65 -16.61 7.35
N ARG A 270 -1.24 -16.67 8.63
CA ARG A 270 -0.08 -15.96 9.17
C ARG A 270 1.10 -16.91 9.33
N TYR A 271 2.28 -16.52 8.85
CA TYR A 271 3.53 -17.25 9.03
C TYR A 271 4.47 -16.47 9.94
N SER A 272 4.55 -16.90 11.20
CA SER A 272 5.52 -16.38 12.18
C SER A 272 6.90 -17.00 12.03
N TYR A 273 7.03 -18.02 11.20
CA TYR A 273 8.29 -18.70 10.93
C TYR A 273 8.43 -18.94 9.43
N LEU A 274 9.58 -18.56 8.88
CA LEU A 274 10.01 -18.98 7.55
C LEU A 274 11.02 -20.10 7.69
N VAL A 275 10.87 -21.16 6.90
CA VAL A 275 11.72 -22.35 6.99
C VAL A 275 12.31 -22.63 5.62
N PHE A 276 13.58 -22.29 5.44
CA PHE A 276 14.34 -22.60 4.23
C PHE A 276 15.06 -23.92 4.37
N GLU A 277 15.12 -24.69 3.29
CA GLU A 277 15.75 -26.00 3.23
C GLU A 277 16.95 -25.96 2.28
N PHE A 278 18.10 -26.37 2.79
CA PHE A 278 19.36 -26.45 2.05
C PHE A 278 19.90 -27.86 2.09
N LEU A 279 20.55 -28.28 1.01
CA LEU A 279 21.38 -29.47 1.00
C LEU A 279 22.70 -29.16 1.71
N LYS A 280 23.13 -30.05 2.60
CA LYS A 280 24.34 -29.85 3.40
C LYS A 280 25.63 -29.82 2.57
N GLU A 281 25.62 -30.50 1.43
CA GLU A 281 26.75 -30.58 0.50
C GLU A 281 26.72 -29.47 -0.56
N ASP A 282 25.66 -28.64 -0.57
CA ASP A 282 25.54 -27.53 -1.51
C ASP A 282 26.31 -26.32 -0.97
N GLU A 283 27.44 -26.03 -1.62
CA GLU A 283 28.31 -24.92 -1.30
C GLU A 283 28.20 -23.86 -2.40
N GLN A 284 27.94 -22.62 -1.99
CA GLN A 284 27.85 -21.48 -2.89
C GLN A 284 28.68 -20.32 -2.31
N ASP A 285 29.61 -19.81 -3.11
CA ASP A 285 30.32 -18.58 -2.80
C ASP A 285 29.40 -17.38 -3.04
N LEU A 286 29.22 -16.54 -2.02
CA LEU A 286 28.40 -15.33 -2.08
C LEU A 286 29.31 -14.11 -1.97
N GLU A 287 29.34 -13.29 -3.03
CA GLU A 287 29.90 -11.94 -2.95
C GLU A 287 28.92 -11.02 -2.23
N LEU A 288 29.42 -10.30 -1.22
CA LEU A 288 28.66 -9.30 -0.49
C LEU A 288 29.03 -7.92 -1.00
N ALA A 289 28.06 -7.17 -1.53
CA ALA A 289 28.23 -5.80 -1.98
C ALA A 289 28.26 -4.83 -0.79
N ILE A 290 29.25 -4.98 0.10
CA ILE A 290 29.54 -4.11 1.23
C ILE A 290 31.01 -3.70 1.20
N THR A 291 31.30 -2.45 1.60
CA THR A 291 32.67 -2.00 1.84
C THR A 291 33.18 -2.53 3.17
N GLU A 292 34.47 -2.86 3.25
CA GLU A 292 35.15 -3.30 4.49
C GLU A 292 35.03 -2.29 5.65
#